data_AF-A0A957CT29-F1
#
_entry.id   AF-A0A957CT29-F1
#
_cell.length_a   1.000
_cell.length_b   1.000
_cell.length_c   1.000
_cell.angle_alpha   90.00
_cell.angle_beta   90.00
_cell.angle_gamma   90.00
#
_symmetry.space_group_name_H-M   'P 1'
#
loop_
_entity.id
_entity.type
_entity.pdbx_description
1 polymer ?
#
loop_
_entity_poly.entity_id
_entity_poly.type
_entity_poly.pdbx_seq_one_letter_code
_entity_poly.pdbx_strand_id
1 'polypeptide(L)'
;MKLHELAAQIKIDPRKLTEYALNPQSLRGRHKAIIFEHRLGYTLENYQLLLQQMQTLAPLAEVSLHSEDEFGKRYTADLQIEGVTERRAIVRTGWFLPMESDEIRLATLWVYKEIENDTET
;
A
#
# COMPACT_ATOMS: atom_id res chain seq x y z
N MET A 1 4.52 16.80 4.06
CA MET A 1 3.77 16.15 5.15
C MET A 1 3.96 14.66 5.03
N LYS A 2 4.32 14.00 6.13
CA LYS A 2 4.51 12.55 6.23
C LYS A 2 3.27 11.89 6.82
N LEU A 3 3.07 10.60 6.56
CA LEU A 3 1.91 9.86 7.07
C LEU A 3 1.85 9.85 8.61
N HIS A 4 2.99 9.69 9.29
CA HIS A 4 3.05 9.69 10.75
C HIS A 4 2.75 11.05 11.40
N GLU A 5 2.77 12.15 10.63
CA GLU A 5 2.42 13.48 11.11
C GLU A 5 0.89 13.70 11.12
N LEU A 6 0.12 12.84 10.45
CA LEU A 6 -1.33 12.98 10.31
C LEU A 6 -2.13 12.38 11.48
N ALA A 7 -1.58 11.36 12.15
CA ALA A 7 -2.28 10.58 13.15
C ALA A 7 -1.27 9.85 14.05
N ALA A 8 -1.58 9.70 15.34
CA ALA A 8 -0.74 8.97 16.30
C ALA A 8 -0.64 7.47 16.00
N GLN A 9 -1.65 6.89 15.35
CA GLN A 9 -1.68 5.46 15.02
C GLN A 9 -1.86 5.22 13.53
N ILE A 10 -1.00 4.37 12.95
CA ILE A 10 -1.10 3.92 11.56
C ILE A 10 -1.50 2.46 11.56
N LYS A 11 -2.64 2.15 10.94
CA LYS A 11 -3.19 0.81 10.91
C LYS A 11 -3.17 0.20 9.53
N ILE A 12 -2.44 -0.90 9.42
CA ILE A 12 -2.42 -1.77 8.26
C ILE A 12 -3.05 -3.09 8.69
N ASP A 13 -4.36 -3.24 8.46
CA ASP A 13 -5.05 -4.50 8.71
C ASP A 13 -4.56 -5.55 7.70
N PRO A 14 -3.97 -6.69 8.13
CA PRO A 14 -3.49 -7.72 7.22
C PRO A 14 -4.54 -8.21 6.21
N ARG A 15 -5.83 -8.13 6.53
CA ARG A 15 -6.93 -8.49 5.63
C ARG A 15 -6.98 -7.63 4.37
N LYS A 16 -6.43 -6.40 4.40
CA LYS A 16 -6.28 -5.58 3.19
C LYS A 16 -5.34 -6.21 2.17
N LEU A 17 -4.38 -7.02 2.62
CA LEU A 17 -3.50 -7.79 1.76
C LEU A 17 -4.15 -9.15 1.47
N THR A 18 -4.56 -9.90 2.49
CA THR A 18 -4.96 -11.32 2.36
C THR A 18 -6.36 -11.56 1.82
N GLU A 19 -7.32 -10.65 2.04
CA GLU A 19 -8.70 -10.81 1.57
C GLU A 19 -8.98 -9.94 0.34
N TYR A 20 -8.11 -8.97 0.06
CA TYR A 20 -8.29 -8.00 -1.02
C TYR A 20 -7.12 -7.96 -2.01
N ALA A 21 -6.01 -7.29 -1.70
CA ALA A 21 -5.03 -6.92 -2.72
C ALA A 21 -4.23 -8.09 -3.30
N LEU A 22 -3.96 -9.13 -2.50
CA LEU A 22 -3.24 -10.33 -2.92
C LEU A 22 -4.16 -11.55 -3.09
N ASN A 23 -5.47 -11.38 -2.94
CA ASN A 23 -6.43 -12.46 -3.06
C ASN A 23 -6.94 -12.61 -4.50
N PRO A 24 -6.54 -13.68 -5.24
CA PRO A 24 -7.01 -13.91 -6.61
C PRO A 24 -8.51 -14.22 -6.68
N GLN A 25 -9.13 -14.65 -5.58
CA GLN A 25 -10.58 -14.93 -5.50
C GLN A 25 -11.42 -13.69 -5.14
N SER A 26 -10.78 -12.57 -4.81
CA SER A 26 -11.50 -11.34 -4.46
C SER A 26 -12.19 -10.73 -5.68
N LEU A 27 -13.51 -10.57 -5.63
CA LEU A 27 -14.29 -9.96 -6.74
C LEU A 27 -13.76 -8.58 -7.15
N ARG A 28 -13.26 -7.80 -6.18
CA ARG A 28 -12.71 -6.46 -6.40
C ARG A 28 -11.18 -6.40 -6.39
N GLY A 29 -10.53 -7.43 -5.86
CA GLY A 29 -9.08 -7.49 -5.63
C GLY A 29 -8.31 -8.33 -6.63
N ARG A 30 -8.95 -9.26 -7.35
CA ARG A 30 -8.29 -10.25 -8.23
C ARG A 30 -7.31 -9.65 -9.24
N HIS A 31 -7.68 -8.52 -9.85
CA HIS A 31 -6.82 -7.85 -10.84
C HIS A 31 -5.56 -7.26 -10.19
N LYS A 32 -5.64 -6.86 -8.91
CA LYS A 32 -4.47 -6.40 -8.15
C LYS A 32 -3.58 -7.58 -7.79
N ALA A 33 -4.17 -8.71 -7.38
CA ALA A 33 -3.42 -9.91 -7.02
C ALA A 33 -2.55 -10.39 -8.20
N ILE A 34 -3.12 -10.46 -9.40
CA ILE A 34 -2.39 -10.83 -10.62
C ILE A 34 -1.21 -9.89 -10.88
N ILE A 35 -1.41 -8.57 -10.70
CA ILE A 35 -0.34 -7.58 -10.94
C ILE A 35 0.74 -7.67 -9.86
N PHE A 36 0.37 -7.84 -8.59
CA PHE A 36 1.32 -8.00 -7.48
C PHE A 36 2.19 -9.24 -7.67
N GLU A 37 1.57 -10.37 -8.03
CA GLU A 37 2.28 -11.61 -8.33
C GLU A 37 3.23 -11.42 -9.53
N HIS A 38 2.73 -10.89 -10.65
CA HIS A 38 3.53 -10.75 -11.85
C HIS A 38 4.70 -9.74 -11.72
N ARG A 39 4.48 -8.62 -11.02
CA ARG A 39 5.46 -7.51 -10.95
C ARG A 39 6.40 -7.63 -9.76
N LEU A 40 5.91 -8.10 -8.62
CA LEU A 40 6.66 -8.12 -7.36
C LEU A 40 6.75 -9.52 -6.72
N GLY A 41 6.09 -10.53 -7.29
CA GLY A 41 6.07 -11.90 -6.75
C GLY A 41 5.28 -12.06 -5.45
N TYR A 42 4.43 -11.08 -5.09
CA TYR A 42 3.62 -11.16 -3.87
C TYR A 42 2.33 -11.93 -4.08
N THR A 43 2.09 -12.91 -3.20
CA THR A 43 0.90 -13.75 -3.14
C THR A 43 0.39 -13.85 -1.70
N LEU A 44 -0.67 -14.63 -1.47
CA LEU A 44 -1.15 -14.91 -0.11
C LEU A 44 -0.13 -15.66 0.74
N GLU A 45 0.79 -16.42 0.15
CA GLU A 45 1.74 -17.26 0.88
C GLU A 45 2.87 -16.43 1.52
N ASN A 46 3.25 -15.32 0.89
CA ASN A 46 4.36 -14.47 1.31
C ASN A 46 3.94 -13.03 1.68
N TYR A 47 2.64 -12.80 1.91
CA TYR A 47 2.08 -11.46 2.19
C TYR A 47 2.76 -10.74 3.36
N GLN A 48 3.30 -11.49 4.33
CA GLN A 48 3.95 -10.95 5.52
C GLN A 48 5.17 -10.10 5.16
N LEU A 49 5.91 -10.47 4.11
CA LEU A 49 7.06 -9.70 3.62
C LEU A 49 6.63 -8.32 3.11
N LEU A 50 5.52 -8.26 2.36
CA LEU A 50 4.93 -6.99 1.91
C LEU A 50 4.44 -6.17 3.10
N LEU A 51 3.76 -6.82 4.05
CA LEU A 51 3.26 -6.16 5.26
C LEU A 51 4.39 -5.50 6.05
N GLN A 52 5.51 -6.19 6.26
CA GLN A 52 6.68 -5.68 6.96
C GLN A 52 7.28 -4.45 6.26
N GLN A 53 7.43 -4.51 4.94
CA GLN A 53 7.88 -3.35 4.16
C GLN A 53 6.91 -2.16 4.32
N MET A 54 5.60 -2.39 4.19
CA MET A 54 4.62 -1.32 4.35
C MET A 54 4.63 -0.72 5.76
N GLN A 55 4.78 -1.52 6.81
CA GLN A 55 4.89 -1.04 8.19
C GLN A 55 6.12 -0.15 8.41
N THR A 56 7.20 -0.41 7.68
CA THR A 56 8.44 0.37 7.75
C THR A 56 8.35 1.65 6.92
N LEU A 57 7.82 1.55 5.70
CA LEU A 57 7.86 2.62 4.71
C LEU A 57 6.69 3.61 4.85
N ALA A 58 5.48 3.12 5.15
CA ALA A 58 4.28 3.95 5.18
C ALA A 58 4.38 5.14 6.13
N PRO A 59 4.87 5.01 7.38
CA PRO A 59 5.01 6.15 8.29
C PRO A 59 5.86 7.28 7.70
N LEU A 60 6.92 6.95 6.97
CA LEU A 60 7.91 7.89 6.42
C LEU A 60 7.54 8.43 5.03
N ALA A 61 6.46 7.92 4.43
CA ALA A 61 6.04 8.29 3.10
C ALA A 61 5.47 9.71 3.06
N GLU A 62 5.74 10.43 1.98
CA GLU A 62 5.04 11.68 1.70
C GLU A 62 3.60 11.40 1.30
N VAL A 63 2.70 12.24 1.80
CA VAL A 63 1.26 12.09 1.59
C VAL A 63 0.66 13.34 0.96
N SER A 64 -0.29 13.10 0.06
CA SER A 64 -1.12 14.15 -0.54
C SER A 64 -2.57 13.94 -0.16
N LEU A 65 -3.27 15.02 0.23
CA LEU A 65 -4.72 15.00 0.44
C LEU A 65 -5.40 14.68 -0.90
N HIS A 66 -6.20 13.62 -0.92
CA HIS A 66 -6.96 13.20 -2.08
C HIS A 66 -8.39 13.76 -2.04
N SER A 67 -9.07 13.64 -0.90
CA SER A 67 -10.41 14.20 -0.69
C SER A 67 -10.74 14.33 0.80
N GLU A 68 -11.77 15.11 1.10
CA GLU A 68 -12.33 15.31 2.43
C GLU A 68 -13.86 15.34 2.32
N ASP A 69 -14.54 14.63 3.22
CA ASP A 69 -15.99 14.61 3.37
C ASP A 69 -16.39 14.58 4.86
N GLU A 70 -17.69 14.48 5.14
CA GLU A 70 -18.23 14.42 6.51
C GLU A 70 -17.71 13.22 7.33
N PHE A 71 -17.21 12.16 6.67
CA PHE A 71 -16.68 10.97 7.33
C PHE A 71 -15.19 11.11 7.64
N GLY A 72 -14.46 12.02 6.98
CA GLY A 72 -13.06 12.30 7.24
C GLY A 72 -12.24 12.56 5.97
N LYS A 73 -10.92 12.38 6.10
CA LYS A 73 -9.94 12.73 5.07
C LYS A 73 -9.34 11.49 4.42
N ARG A 74 -9.12 11.54 3.10
CA ARG A 74 -8.44 10.51 2.32
C ARG A 74 -7.12 11.04 1.82
N TYR A 75 -6.06 10.26 2.01
CA TYR A 75 -4.71 10.59 1.59
C TYR A 75 -4.16 9.53 0.64
N THR A 76 -3.21 9.91 -0.19
CA THR A 76 -2.46 9.00 -1.06
C THR A 76 -0.98 9.09 -0.75
N ALA A 77 -0.30 7.95 -0.67
CA ALA A 77 1.15 7.85 -0.52
C ALA A 77 1.72 6.80 -1.47
N ASP A 78 2.89 7.06 -2.04
CA ASP A 78 3.61 6.15 -2.91
C ASP A 78 4.76 5.50 -2.15
N LEU A 79 4.80 4.17 -2.14
CA LEU A 79 5.84 3.37 -1.47
C LEU A 79 6.67 2.66 -2.51
N GLN A 80 8.00 2.79 -2.45
CA GLN A 80 8.90 1.95 -3.23
C GLN A 80 9.01 0.59 -2.53
N ILE A 81 8.45 -0.45 -3.16
CA ILE A 81 8.42 -1.81 -2.64
C ILE A 81 9.41 -2.67 -3.41
N GLU A 82 10.24 -3.37 -2.67
CA GLU A 82 11.10 -4.43 -3.17
C GLU A 82 10.26 -5.69 -3.37
N GLY A 83 10.27 -6.26 -4.57
CA GLY A 83 9.62 -7.54 -4.86
C GLY A 83 10.47 -8.70 -4.38
N VAL A 84 9.87 -9.89 -4.26
CA VAL A 84 10.62 -11.13 -4.01
C VAL A 84 11.39 -11.61 -5.26
N THR A 85 11.19 -10.95 -6.41
CA THR A 85 11.72 -11.32 -7.73
C THR A 85 12.82 -10.37 -8.25
N GLU A 86 13.63 -9.75 -7.38
CA GLU A 86 14.65 -8.71 -7.72
C GLU A 86 14.08 -7.46 -8.43
N ARG A 87 12.77 -7.43 -8.67
CA ARG A 87 12.04 -6.32 -9.26
C ARG A 87 11.58 -5.35 -8.19
N ARG A 88 11.42 -4.09 -8.57
CA ARG A 88 10.98 -3.02 -7.70
C ARG A 88 9.83 -2.28 -8.33
N ALA A 89 8.89 -1.81 -7.52
CA ALA A 89 7.79 -1.02 -8.03
C ALA A 89 7.34 0.03 -7.02
N ILE A 90 6.74 1.10 -7.55
CA ILE A 90 5.95 2.03 -6.76
C ILE A 90 4.59 1.39 -6.51
N VAL A 91 4.29 1.14 -5.25
CA VAL A 91 2.96 0.74 -4.77
C VAL A 91 2.27 1.98 -4.22
N ARG A 92 1.19 2.39 -4.90
CA ARG A 92 0.35 3.49 -4.44
C ARG A 92 -0.60 2.98 -3.37
N THR A 93 -0.66 3.70 -2.26
CA THR A 93 -1.48 3.38 -1.09
C THR A 93 -2.46 4.50 -0.82
N GLY A 94 -3.71 4.13 -0.55
CA GLY A 94 -4.77 5.05 -0.13
C GLY A 94 -5.05 4.87 1.35
N TRP A 95 -5.16 5.98 2.07
CA TRP A 95 -5.33 6.04 3.51
C TRP A 95 -6.59 6.82 3.86
N PHE A 96 -7.28 6.41 4.93
CA PHE A 96 -8.46 7.09 5.44
C PHE A 96 -8.26 7.45 6.90
N LEU A 97 -8.37 8.73 7.20
CA LEU A 97 -8.39 9.29 8.55
C LEU A 97 -9.84 9.69 8.87
N PRO A 98 -10.55 8.92 9.70
CA PRO A 98 -11.91 9.28 10.11
C PRO A 98 -11.95 10.63 10.83
N MET A 99 -13.11 11.29 10.78
CA MET A 99 -13.37 12.49 11.59
C MET A 99 -13.14 12.20 13.08
N GLU A 100 -12.50 13.13 13.79
CA GLU A 100 -12.21 13.03 15.24
C GLU A 100 -11.43 11.75 15.65
N SER A 101 -10.72 11.11 14.71
CA SER A 101 -9.86 9.95 14.97
C SER A 101 -8.39 10.33 14.92
N ASP A 102 -7.59 9.66 15.75
CA ASP A 102 -6.11 9.71 15.72
C ASP A 102 -5.51 8.38 15.21
N GLU A 103 -6.34 7.54 14.59
CA GLU A 103 -5.97 6.33 13.86
C GLU A 103 -6.24 6.54 12.36
N ILE A 104 -5.19 6.53 11.54
CA ILE A 104 -5.28 6.49 10.07
C ILE A 104 -5.15 5.04 9.59
N ARG A 105 -6.04 4.61 8.70
CA ARG A 105 -6.11 3.21 8.24
C ARG A 105 -5.89 3.06 6.74
N LEU A 106 -5.21 1.97 6.36
CA LEU A 106 -5.04 1.61 4.96
C LEU A 106 -6.41 1.28 4.34
N ALA A 107 -6.80 2.05 3.32
CA ALA A 107 -8.04 1.84 2.58
C ALA A 107 -7.84 0.89 1.40
N THR A 108 -6.76 1.09 0.64
CA THR A 108 -6.43 0.36 -0.60
C THR A 108 -4.93 0.44 -0.92
N LEU A 109 -4.45 -0.47 -1.76
CA LEU A 109 -3.10 -0.47 -2.32
C LEU A 109 -3.09 -1.12 -3.69
N TRP A 110 -2.22 -0.67 -4.59
CA TRP A 110 -1.98 -1.31 -5.88
C TRP A 110 -0.61 -0.95 -6.45
N VAL A 111 -0.06 -1.81 -7.30
CA VAL A 111 1.14 -1.50 -8.08
C VAL A 111 0.82 -0.39 -9.07
N TYR A 112 1.49 0.76 -8.94
CA TYR A 112 1.28 1.94 -9.77
C TYR A 112 2.21 1.95 -10.99
N LYS A 113 3.51 1.75 -10.78
CA LYS A 113 4.51 1.62 -11.85
C LYS A 113 5.68 0.77 -11.39
N GLU A 114 6.25 -0.02 -12.31
CA GLU A 114 7.53 -0.69 -12.08
C GLU A 114 8.66 0.34 -12.12
N ILE A 115 9.73 0.07 -11.36
CA ILE A 115 10.96 0.84 -11.41
C ILE A 115 11.91 0.02 -12.27
N GLU A 116 12.28 0.55 -13.42
CA GLU A 116 13.32 -0.05 -14.24
C GLU A 116 14.65 0.08 -13.49
N ASN A 117 15.36 -1.04 -13.36
CA ASN A 117 16.76 -0.97 -12.97
C ASN A 117 17.51 -0.44 -14.19
N ASP A 118 18.07 0.76 -14.12
CA ASP A 118 19.07 1.20 -15.09
C ASP A 118 20.24 0.20 -15.01
N THR A 119 20.20 -0.82 -15.87
CA THR A 119 21.39 -1.54 -16.30
C THR A 119 22.19 -0.60 -17.20
N GLU A 120 22.82 0.41 -16.61
CA GLU A 120 24.04 0.97 -17.17
C GLU A 120 25.22 0.17 -16.59
N THR A 121 25.75 -0.74 -17.41
CA THR A 121 27.13 -1.22 -17.31
C THR A 121 27.67 -1.37 -18.72
#